data_AF-A0A7D5Z6V9-F1
#
_entry.id   AF-A0A7D5Z6V9-F1
#
_cell.length_a   1.000
_cell.length_b   1.000
_cell.length_c   1.000
_cell.angle_alpha   90.00
_cell.angle_beta   90.00
_cell.angle_gamma   90.00
#
_symmetry.space_group_name_H-M   'P 1'
#
loop_
_entity.id
_entity.type
_entity.pdbx_description
1 polymer ?
#
loop_
_entity_poly.entity_id
_entity_poly.type
_entity_poly.pdbx_seq_one_letter_code
_entity_poly.pdbx_strand_id
1 'polypeptide(L)'
;MYEAQDAILHYAIPAARKLGLQIIWLNWGLTEDDLATMPPAEVRVFAFDVNTEKVDYGLGDRHGDPNDPANFLKCGERPNLTKLPGTDLGEIVLEDGSRVNAGRVMMRGTWNTALHGPLAGAYEEGKKAARPDVWIHKNRNSGLWNDKSALGEYLREKGIRTLLFSGVNTDQCVGSTLQDAHAQGFDTIMLKDGCGTDSLLYAKATYELNCARCWGFLTSCKALAKAAKLDY
;
A
#
# COMPACT_ATOMS: atom_id res chain seq x y z
N MET A 1 -11.05 -4.68 0.06
CA MET A 1 -10.04 -4.06 -0.82
C MET A 1 -10.67 -3.41 -2.06
N TYR A 2 -11.58 -4.08 -2.77
CA TYR A 2 -12.28 -3.49 -3.93
C TYR A 2 -13.06 -2.20 -3.60
N GLU A 3 -13.73 -2.11 -2.45
CA GLU A 3 -14.40 -0.87 -2.03
C GLU A 3 -13.46 0.35 -1.99
N ALA A 4 -12.20 0.15 -1.59
CA ALA A 4 -11.21 1.22 -1.56
C ALA A 4 -10.77 1.63 -2.98
N GLN A 5 -10.58 0.65 -3.87
CA GLN A 5 -10.34 0.91 -5.29
C GLN A 5 -11.49 1.71 -5.90
N ASP A 6 -12.74 1.32 -5.63
CA ASP A 6 -13.91 2.00 -6.17
C ASP A 6 -13.99 3.43 -5.64
N ALA A 7 -13.75 3.67 -4.36
CA ALA A 7 -13.73 5.02 -3.80
C ALA A 7 -12.60 5.89 -4.42
N ILE A 8 -11.43 5.31 -4.69
CA ILE A 8 -10.34 6.01 -5.37
C ILE A 8 -10.76 6.41 -6.79
N LEU A 9 -11.30 5.47 -7.57
CA LEU A 9 -11.67 5.68 -8.97
C LEU A 9 -12.82 6.66 -9.13
N HIS A 10 -13.88 6.53 -8.31
CA HIS A 10 -15.09 7.34 -8.45
C HIS A 10 -14.94 8.73 -7.85
N TYR A 11 -14.12 8.89 -6.80
CA TYR A 11 -14.08 10.14 -6.04
C TYR A 11 -12.67 10.77 -6.01
N ALA A 12 -11.65 10.03 -5.57
CA ALA A 12 -10.34 10.63 -5.31
C ALA A 12 -9.61 11.07 -6.58
N ILE A 13 -9.53 10.22 -7.60
CA ILE A 13 -8.85 10.53 -8.87
C ILE A 13 -9.54 11.72 -9.56
N PRO A 14 -10.87 11.70 -9.81
CA PRO A 14 -11.56 12.85 -10.41
C PRO A 14 -11.37 14.14 -9.61
N ALA A 15 -11.41 14.07 -8.28
CA ALA A 15 -11.22 15.24 -7.43
C ALA A 15 -9.80 15.79 -7.53
N ALA A 16 -8.79 14.91 -7.50
CA ALA A 16 -7.39 15.27 -7.67
C ALA A 16 -7.16 15.98 -9.01
N ARG A 17 -7.73 15.46 -10.10
CA ARG A 17 -7.66 16.12 -11.43
C ARG A 17 -8.28 17.51 -11.41
N LYS A 18 -9.50 17.63 -10.88
CA LYS A 18 -10.22 18.91 -10.83
C LYS A 18 -9.51 19.96 -9.98
N LEU A 19 -8.84 19.53 -8.91
CA LEU A 19 -8.08 20.38 -8.01
C LEU A 19 -6.62 20.62 -8.47
N GLY A 20 -6.19 20.03 -9.59
CA GLY A 20 -4.81 20.14 -10.08
C GLY A 20 -3.77 19.43 -9.21
N LEU A 21 -4.18 18.44 -8.41
CA LEU A 21 -3.29 17.60 -7.61
C LEU A 21 -2.61 16.57 -8.53
N GLN A 22 -1.31 16.35 -8.31
CA GLN A 22 -0.59 15.27 -8.98
C GLN A 22 -0.87 13.95 -8.30
N ILE A 23 -1.05 12.89 -9.08
CA ILE A 23 -1.15 11.53 -8.54
C ILE A 23 0.18 10.83 -8.74
N ILE A 24 0.68 10.26 -7.65
CA ILE A 24 1.89 9.45 -7.61
C ILE A 24 1.44 8.01 -7.41
N TRP A 25 1.69 7.17 -8.41
CA TRP A 25 1.47 5.73 -8.34
C TRP A 25 2.69 5.09 -7.70
N LEU A 26 2.61 4.90 -6.39
CA LEU A 26 3.66 4.26 -5.61
C LEU A 26 3.41 2.75 -5.58
N ASN A 27 4.26 1.96 -6.24
CA ASN A 27 4.11 0.51 -6.27
C ASN A 27 5.42 -0.23 -5.98
N TRP A 28 5.33 -1.50 -5.60
CA TRP A 28 6.48 -2.38 -5.58
C TRP A 28 7.13 -2.51 -6.95
N GLY A 29 8.45 -2.70 -6.97
CA GLY A 29 9.22 -2.87 -8.20
C GLY A 29 10.70 -2.99 -7.90
N LEU A 30 11.08 -4.16 -7.39
CA LEU A 30 12.44 -4.48 -6.98
C LEU A 30 13.38 -4.61 -8.19
N THR A 31 14.59 -4.12 -8.00
CA THR A 31 15.76 -4.43 -8.83
C THR A 31 16.53 -5.61 -8.24
N GLU A 32 17.53 -6.14 -8.94
CA GLU A 32 18.44 -7.14 -8.38
C GLU A 32 19.19 -6.62 -7.15
N ASP A 33 19.59 -5.33 -7.17
CA ASP A 33 20.27 -4.70 -6.04
C ASP A 33 19.35 -4.58 -4.82
N ASP A 34 18.06 -4.26 -5.03
CA ASP A 34 17.07 -4.23 -3.95
C ASP A 34 16.88 -5.61 -3.32
N LEU A 35 16.86 -6.66 -4.15
CA LEU A 35 16.71 -8.03 -3.71
C LEU A 35 17.94 -8.51 -2.93
N ALA A 36 19.15 -8.21 -3.42
CA ALA A 36 20.41 -8.57 -2.78
C ALA A 36 20.61 -7.89 -1.42
N THR A 37 20.01 -6.71 -1.21
CA THR A 37 20.13 -5.90 0.01
C THR A 37 18.88 -5.92 0.88
N MET A 38 17.91 -6.79 0.59
CA MET A 38 16.66 -6.87 1.33
C MET A 38 16.89 -7.44 2.75
N PRO A 39 16.44 -6.74 3.82
CA PRO A 39 16.55 -7.25 5.17
C PRO A 39 15.70 -8.51 5.37
N PRO A 40 16.14 -9.48 6.18
CA PRO A 40 15.36 -10.70 6.46
C PRO A 40 13.95 -10.43 7.01
N ALA A 41 13.79 -9.35 7.78
CA ALA A 41 12.49 -8.93 8.31
C ALA A 41 11.51 -8.51 7.19
N GLU A 42 12.02 -7.87 6.13
CA GLU A 42 11.21 -7.49 4.97
C GLU A 42 10.84 -8.73 4.15
N VAL A 43 11.79 -9.66 3.96
CA VAL A 43 11.52 -10.94 3.29
C VAL A 43 10.42 -11.72 4.01
N ARG A 44 10.43 -11.71 5.35
CA ARG A 44 9.42 -12.40 6.17
C ARG A 44 7.99 -11.93 5.87
N VAL A 45 7.79 -10.64 5.55
CA VAL A 45 6.47 -10.06 5.25
C VAL A 45 5.79 -10.78 4.07
N PHE A 46 6.55 -11.24 3.09
CA PHE A 46 6.02 -11.87 1.88
C PHE A 46 6.08 -13.40 1.91
N ALA A 47 7.09 -13.93 2.59
CA ALA A 47 7.45 -15.33 2.46
C ALA A 47 6.96 -16.21 3.61
N PHE A 48 6.19 -15.71 4.56
CA PHE A 48 5.70 -16.50 5.70
C PHE A 48 4.18 -16.45 5.74
N ASP A 49 3.57 -17.62 5.58
CA ASP A 49 2.12 -17.79 5.68
C ASP A 49 1.78 -18.49 7.00
N VAL A 50 0.62 -18.11 7.57
CA VAL A 50 0.03 -18.83 8.70
C VAL A 50 -0.31 -20.25 8.25
N ASN A 51 0.07 -21.25 9.06
CA ASN A 51 -0.07 -22.67 8.72
C ASN A 51 -1.22 -23.36 9.46
N THR A 52 -2.20 -22.60 9.95
CA THR A 52 -3.33 -23.09 10.74
C THR A 52 -4.67 -22.85 10.03
N GLU A 53 -5.64 -23.73 10.25
CA GLU A 53 -7.00 -23.60 9.70
C GLU A 53 -7.75 -22.39 10.29
N LYS A 54 -7.45 -22.04 11.54
CA LYS A 54 -7.97 -20.85 12.22
C LYS A 54 -6.79 -19.93 12.54
N VAL A 55 -6.75 -18.77 11.90
CA VAL A 55 -5.76 -17.73 12.21
C VAL A 55 -6.14 -17.10 13.55
N ASP A 56 -5.34 -17.37 14.58
CA ASP A 56 -5.44 -16.72 15.88
C ASP A 56 -4.05 -16.23 16.29
N TYR A 57 -3.83 -14.93 16.13
CA TYR A 57 -2.59 -14.29 16.57
C TYR A 57 -2.52 -14.08 18.10
N GLY A 58 -3.50 -14.57 18.88
CA GLY A 58 -3.59 -14.33 20.32
C GLY A 58 -4.02 -12.91 20.69
N LEU A 59 -4.24 -12.03 19.71
CA LEU A 59 -4.53 -10.60 19.91
C LEU A 59 -5.97 -10.30 20.34
N GLY A 60 -6.89 -11.25 20.16
CA GLY A 60 -8.32 -11.08 20.44
C GLY A 60 -8.78 -11.62 21.80
N ASP A 61 -8.01 -12.52 22.41
CA ASP A 61 -8.37 -13.19 23.65
C ASP A 61 -7.72 -12.47 24.86
N ARG A 62 -8.55 -11.79 25.66
CA ARG A 62 -8.12 -11.13 26.90
C ARG A 62 -8.24 -12.06 28.13
N HIS A 63 -8.62 -13.33 27.93
CA HIS A 63 -8.68 -14.30 29.01
C HIS A 63 -7.33 -15.02 29.16
N GLY A 64 -6.73 -14.94 30.36
CA GLY A 64 -5.38 -15.43 30.63
C GLY A 64 -4.38 -14.29 30.89
N ASP A 65 -3.13 -14.63 31.21
CA ASP A 65 -2.06 -13.63 31.29
C ASP A 65 -1.57 -13.28 29.88
N PRO A 66 -1.77 -12.04 29.40
CA PRO A 66 -1.27 -11.61 28.10
C PRO A 66 0.27 -11.56 28.02
N ASN A 67 0.98 -11.79 29.14
CA ASN A 67 2.44 -11.89 29.23
C ASN A 67 2.96 -13.34 29.33
N ASP A 68 2.08 -14.35 29.29
CA ASP A 68 2.49 -15.75 29.18
C ASP A 68 2.97 -16.07 27.74
N PRO A 69 4.25 -16.43 27.52
CA PRO A 69 4.79 -16.75 26.20
C PRO A 69 4.04 -17.87 25.47
N ALA A 70 3.36 -18.77 26.19
CA ALA A 70 2.53 -19.82 25.58
C ALA A 70 1.28 -19.26 24.87
N ASN A 71 0.88 -18.02 25.16
CA ASN A 71 -0.32 -17.37 24.63
C ASN A 71 -0.04 -16.24 23.62
N PHE A 72 1.23 -15.91 23.33
CA PHE A 72 1.60 -14.74 22.51
C PHE A 72 1.24 -14.85 21.03
N LEU A 73 1.49 -16.00 20.43
CA LEU A 73 1.18 -16.30 19.04
C LEU A 73 0.62 -17.71 18.97
N LYS A 74 -0.71 -17.81 18.81
CA LYS A 74 -1.43 -19.08 18.81
C LYS A 74 -1.51 -19.73 17.41
N CYS A 75 -0.87 -19.11 16.42
CA CYS A 75 -0.76 -19.65 15.07
C CYS A 75 0.69 -19.99 14.73
N GLY A 76 0.91 -21.15 14.11
CA GLY A 76 2.21 -21.47 13.52
C GLY A 76 2.41 -20.72 12.20
N GLU A 77 3.67 -20.49 11.84
CA GLU A 77 4.07 -19.95 10.56
C GLU A 77 5.06 -20.92 9.90
N ARG A 78 5.09 -20.96 8.58
CA ARG A 78 6.16 -21.63 7.84
C ARG A 78 6.57 -20.82 6.61
N PRO A 79 7.86 -20.86 6.21
CA PRO A 79 8.29 -20.25 4.97
C PRO A 79 7.51 -20.84 3.78
N ASN A 80 6.99 -19.96 2.93
CA ASN A 80 6.44 -20.26 1.62
C ASN A 80 7.40 -19.75 0.54
N LEU A 81 8.23 -20.66 0.03
CA LEU A 81 9.29 -20.32 -0.91
C LEU A 81 8.78 -19.79 -2.26
N THR A 82 7.52 -20.09 -2.62
CA THR A 82 6.93 -19.60 -3.88
C THR A 82 6.55 -18.12 -3.81
N LYS A 83 6.42 -17.57 -2.60
CA LYS A 83 6.14 -16.14 -2.36
C LYS A 83 7.38 -15.33 -2.01
N LEU A 84 8.57 -15.95 -1.99
CA LEU A 84 9.81 -15.21 -1.79
C LEU A 84 9.99 -14.19 -2.92
N PRO A 85 10.34 -12.92 -2.59
CA PRO A 85 10.72 -11.94 -3.60
C PRO A 85 11.80 -12.50 -4.53
N GLY A 86 11.63 -12.30 -5.83
CA GLY A 86 12.53 -12.81 -6.85
C GLY A 86 12.31 -14.26 -7.28
N THR A 87 11.46 -15.05 -6.62
CA THR A 87 11.08 -16.39 -7.11
C THR A 87 10.29 -16.28 -8.41
N ASP A 88 10.58 -17.15 -9.39
CA ASP A 88 9.84 -17.21 -10.65
C ASP A 88 8.47 -17.89 -10.45
N LEU A 89 7.40 -17.19 -10.80
CA LEU A 89 6.02 -17.71 -10.73
C LEU A 89 5.63 -18.53 -11.97
N GLY A 90 6.38 -18.40 -13.06
CA GLY A 90 6.05 -19.06 -14.33
C GLY A 90 4.74 -18.57 -14.94
N GLU A 91 4.08 -19.46 -15.71
CA GLU A 91 2.80 -19.18 -16.36
C GLU A 91 1.63 -19.43 -15.39
N ILE A 92 0.71 -18.47 -15.32
CA ILE A 92 -0.55 -18.59 -14.56
C ILE A 92 -1.74 -18.50 -15.50
N VAL A 93 -2.83 -19.16 -15.12
CA VAL A 93 -4.12 -19.10 -15.81
C VAL A 93 -5.01 -18.10 -15.08
N LEU A 94 -5.49 -17.08 -15.79
CA LEU A 94 -6.40 -16.07 -15.27
C LEU A 94 -7.85 -16.60 -15.21
N GLU A 95 -8.74 -15.85 -14.55
CA GLU A 95 -10.16 -16.23 -14.40
C GLU A 95 -10.89 -16.37 -15.76
N ASP A 96 -10.46 -15.60 -16.77
CA ASP A 96 -10.99 -15.68 -18.14
C ASP A 96 -10.39 -16.84 -18.97
N GLY A 97 -9.54 -17.66 -18.36
CA GLY A 97 -8.86 -18.79 -19.00
C GLY A 97 -7.62 -18.42 -19.82
N SER A 98 -7.29 -17.12 -19.94
CA SER A 98 -6.07 -16.68 -20.60
C SER A 98 -4.83 -17.03 -19.78
N ARG A 99 -3.68 -17.15 -20.45
CA ARG A 99 -2.39 -17.49 -19.84
C ARG A 99 -1.48 -16.29 -19.88
N VAL A 100 -0.81 -16.03 -18.75
CA VAL A 100 0.17 -14.94 -18.66
C VAL A 100 1.42 -15.43 -17.93
N ASN A 101 2.58 -14.98 -18.40
CA ASN A 101 3.82 -15.14 -17.64
C ASN A 101 3.79 -14.15 -16.47
N ALA A 102 3.62 -14.67 -15.26
CA ALA A 102 3.53 -13.88 -14.05
C ALA A 102 4.87 -13.22 -13.68
N GLY A 103 5.98 -13.74 -14.19
CA GLY A 103 7.34 -13.29 -13.92
C GLY A 103 7.79 -13.55 -12.49
N ARG A 104 8.88 -12.90 -12.09
CA ARG A 104 9.45 -13.03 -10.74
C ARG A 104 8.71 -12.18 -9.72
N VAL A 105 8.44 -12.73 -8.54
CA VAL A 105 7.71 -12.07 -7.44
C VAL A 105 8.32 -10.71 -7.12
N MET A 106 7.49 -9.65 -7.16
CA MET A 106 7.82 -8.27 -6.79
C MET A 106 8.92 -7.58 -7.61
N MET A 107 9.42 -8.24 -8.66
CA MET A 107 10.47 -7.68 -9.51
C MET A 107 9.87 -6.67 -10.50
N ARG A 108 10.56 -5.55 -10.69
CA ARG A 108 10.12 -4.48 -11.58
C ARG A 108 9.87 -4.99 -13.00
N GLY A 109 8.78 -4.52 -13.61
CA GLY A 109 8.45 -4.83 -15.00
C GLY A 109 7.84 -6.22 -15.20
N THR A 110 7.57 -6.95 -14.11
CA THR A 110 6.84 -8.22 -14.17
C THR A 110 5.34 -7.99 -14.04
N TRP A 111 4.54 -8.93 -14.56
CA TRP A 111 3.08 -8.85 -14.52
C TRP A 111 2.54 -8.66 -13.09
N ASN A 112 3.11 -9.36 -12.10
CA ASN A 112 2.68 -9.27 -10.69
C ASN A 112 3.00 -7.92 -10.01
N THR A 113 3.74 -7.02 -10.66
CA THR A 113 3.99 -5.64 -10.21
C THR A 113 3.29 -4.58 -11.06
N ALA A 114 2.47 -4.98 -12.03
CA ALA A 114 1.67 -4.05 -12.81
C ALA A 114 0.57 -3.42 -11.93
N LEU A 115 0.11 -2.24 -12.32
CA LEU A 115 -1.10 -1.67 -11.71
C LEU A 115 -2.30 -2.55 -12.03
N HIS A 116 -3.18 -2.73 -11.05
CA HIS A 116 -4.32 -3.62 -11.17
C HIS A 116 -5.45 -3.01 -12.01
N GLY A 117 -5.91 -3.75 -13.02
CA GLY A 117 -7.17 -3.55 -13.74
C GLY A 117 -7.51 -2.07 -14.03
N PRO A 118 -8.62 -1.53 -13.52
CA PRO A 118 -9.06 -0.17 -13.81
C PRO A 118 -8.09 0.92 -13.33
N LEU A 119 -7.24 0.64 -12.34
CA LEU A 119 -6.21 1.60 -11.88
C LEU A 119 -5.11 1.77 -12.94
N ALA A 120 -4.78 0.72 -13.70
CA ALA A 120 -3.85 0.84 -14.83
C ALA A 120 -4.42 1.77 -15.90
N GLY A 121 -5.72 1.65 -16.22
CA GLY A 121 -6.41 2.56 -17.13
C GLY A 121 -6.36 4.02 -16.65
N ALA A 122 -6.65 4.24 -15.36
CA ALA A 122 -6.59 5.57 -14.75
C ALA A 122 -5.18 6.20 -14.79
N TYR A 123 -4.12 5.40 -14.64
CA TYR A 123 -2.75 5.86 -14.82
C TYR A 123 -2.45 6.25 -16.28
N GLU A 124 -2.87 5.42 -17.23
CA GLU A 124 -2.68 5.68 -18.67
C GLU A 124 -3.35 6.98 -19.12
N GLU A 125 -4.53 7.28 -18.60
CA GLU A 125 -5.21 8.56 -18.77
C GLU A 125 -4.48 9.70 -18.04
N GLY A 126 -4.04 9.46 -16.80
CA GLY A 126 -3.34 10.41 -15.95
C GLY A 126 -2.03 10.94 -16.54
N LYS A 127 -1.35 10.16 -17.39
CA LYS A 127 -0.16 10.62 -18.14
C LYS A 127 -0.45 11.82 -19.06
N LYS A 128 -1.70 12.02 -19.46
CA LYS A 128 -2.14 13.11 -20.36
C LYS A 128 -2.67 14.33 -19.58
N ALA A 129 -2.73 14.27 -18.26
CA ALA A 129 -3.22 15.37 -17.44
C ALA A 129 -2.29 16.58 -17.50
N ALA A 130 -2.82 17.78 -17.22
CA ALA A 130 -2.04 19.03 -17.19
C ALA A 130 -0.83 18.95 -16.24
N ARG A 131 -1.00 18.23 -15.12
CA ARG A 131 0.09 17.78 -14.26
C ARG A 131 0.14 16.25 -14.35
N PRO A 132 1.01 15.68 -15.20
CA PRO A 132 1.03 14.25 -15.47
C PRO A 132 1.27 13.41 -14.23
N ASP A 133 0.62 12.26 -14.19
CA ASP A 133 0.90 11.24 -13.19
C ASP A 133 2.31 10.70 -13.31
N VAL A 134 2.86 10.25 -12.19
CA VAL A 134 4.17 9.60 -12.15
C VAL A 134 4.06 8.25 -11.46
N TRP A 135 4.81 7.28 -11.95
CA TRP A 135 4.96 5.98 -11.31
C TRP A 135 6.33 5.91 -10.62
N ILE A 136 6.33 5.72 -9.31
CA ILE A 136 7.53 5.57 -8.49
C ILE A 136 7.55 4.18 -7.88
N HIS A 137 8.69 3.50 -7.97
CA HIS A 137 8.87 2.18 -7.38
C HIS A 137 9.41 2.30 -5.96
N LYS A 138 8.79 1.59 -5.03
CA LYS A 138 9.30 1.36 -3.67
C LYS A 138 9.94 -0.03 -3.57
N ASN A 139 10.94 -0.12 -2.69
CA ASN A 139 11.70 -1.33 -2.39
C ASN A 139 11.59 -1.75 -0.91
N ARG A 140 10.75 -1.07 -0.14
CA ARG A 140 10.35 -1.41 1.23
C ARG A 140 8.83 -1.20 1.37
N ASN A 141 8.27 -1.67 2.48
CA ASN A 141 6.88 -1.39 2.85
C ASN A 141 6.54 0.10 2.75
N SER A 142 7.33 0.96 3.39
CA SER A 142 7.21 2.41 3.25
C SER A 142 7.91 2.90 1.98
N GLY A 143 7.24 3.73 1.18
CA GLY A 143 7.87 4.47 0.08
C GLY A 143 8.82 5.57 0.54
N LEU A 144 8.79 5.91 1.83
CA LEU A 144 9.54 7.00 2.45
C LEU A 144 10.43 6.49 3.59
N TRP A 145 10.79 5.20 3.58
CA TRP A 145 11.59 4.56 4.63
C TRP A 145 12.95 5.22 4.92
N ASN A 146 13.45 6.04 3.99
CA ASN A 146 14.52 7.00 4.24
C ASN A 146 14.36 8.23 3.34
N ASP A 147 15.15 9.28 3.62
CA ASP A 147 15.15 10.51 2.86
C ASP A 147 15.56 10.29 1.39
N LYS A 148 16.55 9.46 1.12
CA LYS A 148 17.05 9.10 -0.23
C LYS A 148 16.19 8.07 -0.98
N SER A 149 14.96 7.80 -0.55
CA SER A 149 14.08 6.93 -1.32
C SER A 149 13.69 7.64 -2.63
N ALA A 150 13.38 6.88 -3.69
CA ALA A 150 12.97 7.46 -4.97
C ALA A 150 11.76 8.41 -4.83
N LEU A 151 10.83 8.10 -3.93
CA LEU A 151 9.72 8.98 -3.61
C LEU A 151 10.19 10.23 -2.85
N GLY A 152 11.05 10.06 -1.84
CA GLY A 152 11.58 11.17 -1.04
C GLY A 152 12.35 12.19 -1.88
N GLU A 153 13.21 11.71 -2.77
CA GLU A 153 13.95 12.55 -3.72
C GLU A 153 13.00 13.32 -4.65
N TYR A 154 12.03 12.62 -5.24
CA TYR A 154 11.04 13.22 -6.14
C TYR A 154 10.22 14.32 -5.43
N LEU A 155 9.72 14.04 -4.23
CA LEU A 155 8.91 15.01 -3.47
C LEU A 155 9.70 16.27 -3.13
N ARG A 156 10.98 16.13 -2.71
CA ARG A 156 11.85 17.28 -2.43
C ARG A 156 12.19 18.07 -3.69
N GLU A 157 12.55 17.40 -4.78
CA GLU A 157 12.85 18.04 -6.06
C GLU A 157 11.65 18.87 -6.56
N LYS A 158 10.43 18.36 -6.41
CA LYS A 158 9.20 19.06 -6.81
C LYS A 158 8.65 20.03 -5.76
N GLY A 159 9.29 20.15 -4.59
CA GLY A 159 8.81 21.00 -3.49
C GLY A 159 7.41 20.63 -2.98
N ILE A 160 7.04 19.35 -3.07
CA ILE A 160 5.73 18.86 -2.60
C ILE A 160 5.82 18.61 -1.11
N ARG A 161 4.95 19.25 -0.32
CA ARG A 161 4.91 19.12 1.15
C ARG A 161 3.65 18.48 1.71
N THR A 162 2.56 18.45 0.94
CA THR A 162 1.26 17.92 1.39
C THR A 162 0.91 16.67 0.60
N LEU A 163 0.61 15.59 1.32
CA LEU A 163 0.41 14.25 0.77
C LEU A 163 -0.93 13.69 1.21
N LEU A 164 -1.72 13.24 0.22
CA LEU A 164 -2.96 12.51 0.44
C LEU A 164 -2.68 11.02 0.21
N PHE A 165 -3.04 10.18 1.17
CA PHE A 165 -2.74 8.74 1.16
C PHE A 165 -4.00 7.91 0.89
N SER A 166 -3.90 7.02 -0.09
CA SER A 166 -4.87 5.99 -0.44
C SER A 166 -4.15 4.74 -0.97
N GLY A 167 -4.82 3.59 -0.99
CA GLY A 167 -4.27 2.33 -1.49
C GLY A 167 -4.37 1.18 -0.49
N VAL A 168 -3.47 0.20 -0.64
CA VAL A 168 -3.43 -1.03 0.18
C VAL A 168 -1.97 -1.40 0.53
N ASN A 169 -1.71 -2.07 1.66
CA ASN A 169 -2.63 -2.29 2.79
C ASN A 169 -2.59 -1.10 3.75
N THR A 170 -3.74 -0.76 4.34
CA THR A 170 -3.88 0.36 5.30
C THR A 170 -2.84 0.33 6.41
N ASP A 171 -2.67 -0.83 7.05
CA ASP A 171 -1.85 -1.02 8.24
C ASP A 171 -0.39 -1.41 7.93
N GLN A 172 -0.06 -1.55 6.64
CA GLN A 172 1.28 -1.87 6.16
C GLN A 172 1.80 -0.74 5.26
N CYS A 173 1.74 -0.90 3.93
CA CYS A 173 2.38 0.02 2.98
C CYS A 173 1.84 1.46 3.08
N VAL A 174 0.52 1.64 3.18
CA VAL A 174 -0.09 2.98 3.31
C VAL A 174 0.30 3.60 4.65
N GLY A 175 0.07 2.86 5.73
CA GLY A 175 0.31 3.31 7.09
C GLY A 175 1.78 3.65 7.38
N SER A 176 2.70 2.77 6.99
CA SER A 176 4.15 3.00 7.16
C SER A 176 4.65 4.19 6.32
N THR A 177 4.21 4.32 5.06
CA THR A 177 4.56 5.49 4.24
C THR A 177 4.03 6.79 4.84
N LEU A 178 2.80 6.77 5.37
CA LEU A 178 2.21 7.92 6.05
C LEU A 178 2.98 8.29 7.32
N GLN A 179 3.33 7.30 8.15
CA GLN A 179 4.07 7.52 9.39
C GLN A 179 5.46 8.10 9.11
N ASP A 180 6.18 7.56 8.12
CA ASP A 180 7.50 8.08 7.73
C ASP A 180 7.39 9.47 7.09
N ALA A 181 6.34 9.74 6.30
CA ALA A 181 6.07 11.08 5.78
C ALA A 181 5.85 12.07 6.92
N HIS A 182 5.04 11.70 7.91
CA HIS A 182 4.78 12.55 9.08
C HIS A 182 6.07 12.83 9.86
N ALA A 183 6.88 11.79 10.11
CA ALA A 183 8.16 11.93 10.80
C ALA A 183 9.17 12.81 10.04
N GLN A 184 9.10 12.82 8.70
CA GLN A 184 9.90 13.67 7.84
C GLN A 184 9.33 15.09 7.64
N GLY A 185 8.21 15.43 8.29
CA GLY A 185 7.64 16.78 8.30
C GLY A 185 6.71 17.11 7.12
N PHE A 186 6.20 16.10 6.40
CA PHE A 186 5.14 16.32 5.40
C PHE A 186 3.78 16.55 6.08
N ASP A 187 2.92 17.36 5.45
CA ASP A 187 1.51 17.47 5.82
C ASP A 187 0.78 16.21 5.33
N THR A 188 0.38 15.33 6.25
CA THR A 188 -0.19 14.02 5.94
C THR A 188 -1.71 14.00 6.07
N ILE A 189 -2.40 13.48 5.05
CA ILE A 189 -3.87 13.38 5.02
C ILE A 189 -4.28 11.98 4.54
N MET A 190 -4.96 11.20 5.38
CA MET A 190 -5.44 9.86 5.00
C MET A 190 -6.86 9.92 4.43
N LEU A 191 -7.08 9.28 3.27
CA LEU A 191 -8.40 9.10 2.65
C LEU A 191 -8.99 7.74 3.08
N LYS A 192 -9.73 7.70 4.19
CA LYS A 192 -10.07 6.46 4.90
C LYS A 192 -10.85 5.42 4.09
N ASP A 193 -11.74 5.87 3.21
CA ASP A 193 -12.55 5.05 2.31
C ASP A 193 -11.77 4.66 1.04
N GLY A 194 -10.66 5.34 0.75
CA GLY A 194 -9.68 4.94 -0.27
C GLY A 194 -8.55 4.04 0.27
N CYS A 195 -8.59 3.63 1.54
CA CYS A 195 -7.59 2.74 2.15
C CYS A 195 -8.20 1.38 2.50
N GLY A 196 -7.62 0.30 2.01
CA GLY A 196 -8.09 -1.08 2.24
C GLY A 196 -7.06 -1.97 2.93
N THR A 197 -7.52 -2.91 3.74
CA THR A 197 -6.71 -4.04 4.26
C THR A 197 -7.63 -5.25 4.47
N ASP A 198 -7.05 -6.44 4.43
CA ASP A 198 -7.66 -7.73 4.80
C ASP A 198 -7.31 -8.16 6.24
N SER A 199 -6.52 -7.37 6.94
CA SER A 199 -6.22 -7.55 8.36
C SER A 199 -7.45 -7.30 9.24
N LEU A 200 -7.35 -7.70 10.51
CA LEU A 200 -8.42 -7.54 11.49
C LEU A 200 -8.83 -6.06 11.66
N LEU A 201 -10.10 -5.81 11.97
CA LEU A 201 -10.71 -4.47 11.94
C LEU A 201 -9.91 -3.41 12.74
N TYR A 202 -9.32 -3.81 13.86
CA TYR A 202 -8.54 -2.92 14.71
C TYR A 202 -7.22 -2.44 14.06
N ALA A 203 -6.68 -3.18 13.09
CA ALA A 203 -5.48 -2.79 12.37
C ALA A 203 -5.73 -1.49 11.59
N LYS A 204 -6.82 -1.45 10.80
CA LYS A 204 -7.28 -0.22 10.12
C LYS A 204 -7.67 0.87 11.13
N ALA A 205 -8.42 0.53 12.17
CA ALA A 205 -8.90 1.51 13.15
C ALA A 205 -7.76 2.24 13.88
N THR A 206 -6.64 1.55 14.14
CA THR A 206 -5.46 2.15 14.80
C THR A 206 -4.86 3.27 13.95
N TYR A 207 -4.70 3.06 12.64
CA TYR A 207 -4.19 4.09 11.73
C TYR A 207 -5.18 5.23 11.54
N GLU A 208 -6.48 4.96 11.42
CA GLU A 208 -7.49 6.02 11.37
C GLU A 208 -7.47 6.89 12.63
N LEU A 209 -7.41 6.26 13.82
CA LEU A 209 -7.34 6.96 15.10
C LEU A 209 -6.11 7.86 15.19
N ASN A 210 -4.93 7.35 14.83
CA ASN A 210 -3.71 8.14 14.89
C ASN A 210 -3.70 9.28 13.86
N CYS A 211 -4.21 9.06 12.64
CA CYS A 211 -4.38 10.15 11.66
C CYS A 211 -5.38 11.22 12.13
N ALA A 212 -6.38 10.85 12.93
CA ALA A 212 -7.32 11.80 13.52
C ALA A 212 -6.74 12.57 14.72
N ARG A 213 -5.63 12.11 15.31
CA ARG A 213 -5.11 12.65 16.57
C ARG A 213 -3.71 13.26 16.49
N CYS A 214 -2.78 12.64 15.78
CA CYS A 214 -1.36 12.99 15.87
C CYS A 214 -0.57 12.83 14.56
N TRP A 215 -1.01 12.03 13.59
CA TRP A 215 -0.29 11.81 12.32
C TRP A 215 -0.87 12.62 11.15
N GLY A 216 -1.32 13.85 11.42
CA GLY A 216 -1.90 14.75 10.42
C GLY A 216 -3.43 14.79 10.46
N PHE A 217 -4.08 14.47 9.35
CA PHE A 217 -5.54 14.58 9.21
C PHE A 217 -6.18 13.30 8.67
N LEU A 218 -7.41 13.04 9.09
CA LEU A 218 -8.26 11.96 8.56
C LEU A 218 -9.44 12.56 7.79
N THR A 219 -9.64 12.12 6.56
CA THR A 219 -10.80 12.49 5.72
C THR A 219 -11.18 11.32 4.81
N SER A 220 -11.98 11.55 3.76
CA SER A 220 -12.41 10.55 2.79
C SER A 220 -12.29 11.02 1.34
N CYS A 221 -12.17 10.09 0.41
CA CYS A 221 -12.29 10.29 -1.03
C CYS A 221 -13.58 11.04 -1.36
N LYS A 222 -14.71 10.66 -0.75
CA LYS A 222 -15.99 11.39 -0.91
C LYS A 222 -15.90 12.84 -0.43
N ALA A 223 -15.29 13.09 0.73
CA ALA A 223 -15.12 14.46 1.22
C ALA A 223 -14.21 15.30 0.31
N LEU A 224 -13.16 14.69 -0.25
CA LEU A 224 -12.31 15.32 -1.25
C LEU A 224 -13.08 15.67 -2.53
N ALA A 225 -13.91 14.75 -3.04
CA ALA A 225 -14.78 14.99 -4.18
C ALA A 225 -15.79 16.13 -3.93
N LYS A 226 -16.39 16.16 -2.73
CA LYS A 226 -17.25 17.27 -2.31
C LYS A 226 -16.51 18.60 -2.30
N ALA A 227 -15.29 18.63 -1.74
CA ALA A 227 -14.46 19.83 -1.71
C ALA A 227 -14.07 20.30 -3.12
N ALA A 228 -13.86 19.36 -4.06
CA ALA A 228 -13.67 19.64 -5.48
C ALA A 228 -14.95 20.06 -6.22
N LYS A 229 -16.11 20.11 -5.53
CA LYS A 229 -17.43 20.39 -6.12
C LYS A 229 -17.76 19.43 -7.27
N LEU A 230 -17.47 18.15 -7.10
CA LEU A 230 -17.94 17.11 -8.02
C LEU A 230 -19.37 16.74 -7.67
N ASP A 231 -20.17 16.52 -8.71
CA ASP A 231 -21.49 15.91 -8.59
C ASP A 231 -21.30 14.40 -8.72
N TYR A 232 -21.65 13.65 -7.68
CA TYR A 232 -21.46 12.21 -7.58
C TYR A 232 -22.50 11.54 -6.68
#